data_AF-A0ABD0PSU4-F1
#
_entry.id   AF-A0ABD0PSU4-F1
#
_cell.length_a   1.000
_cell.length_b   1.000
_cell.length_c   1.000
_cell.angle_alpha   90.00
_cell.angle_beta   90.00
_cell.angle_gamma   90.00
#
_symmetry.space_group_name_H-M   'P 1'
#
loop_
_entity.id
_entity.type
_entity.pdbx_description
1 polymer ?
#
loop_
_entity_poly.entity_id
_entity_poly.type
_entity_poly.pdbx_seq_one_letter_code
_entity_poly.pdbx_strand_id
1 'polypeptide(L)'
;RADIAVAPLTITLVREEVIDFSKPFMSLGISIMIKKPQKSKPGVFSFLDPLAYEIWMCIVFAYIGVSVVLFLVSRFSPYEWHLDETDEAKDPQTPPDPPNDFGIFNSLWFSLGAFMQQGCDISP
;
A
#
# COMPACT_ATOMS: atom_id res chain seq x y z
N ARG A 1 -4.28 -68.50 19.88
CA ARG A 1 -5.07 -68.65 18.65
C ARG A 1 -6.39 -67.96 18.89
N ALA A 2 -6.93 -67.26 17.91
CA ALA A 2 -8.21 -66.56 18.00
C ALA A 2 -9.12 -67.05 16.88
N ASP A 3 -10.40 -67.22 17.18
CA ASP A 3 -11.38 -67.75 16.23
C ASP A 3 -12.03 -66.65 15.38
N ILE A 4 -12.05 -65.41 15.89
CA ILE A 4 -12.53 -64.22 15.19
C ILE A 4 -11.79 -62.98 15.72
N ALA A 5 -11.63 -61.95 14.87
CA ALA A 5 -11.07 -60.67 15.27
C ALA A 5 -12.03 -59.52 14.89
N VAL A 6 -12.36 -58.67 15.85
CA VAL A 6 -13.15 -57.45 15.65
C VAL A 6 -12.25 -56.25 15.92
N ALA A 7 -11.79 -55.60 14.86
CA ALA A 7 -10.81 -54.52 14.92
C ALA A 7 -10.92 -53.61 13.69
N PRO A 8 -10.39 -52.36 13.74
CA PRO A 8 -10.26 -51.49 12.57
C PRO A 8 -9.16 -52.03 11.63
N LEU A 9 -9.48 -53.08 10.87
CA LEU A 9 -8.56 -53.75 9.98
C LEU A 9 -8.89 -53.41 8.52
N THR A 10 -7.92 -52.82 7.81
CA THR A 10 -8.04 -52.57 6.37
C THR A 10 -7.93 -53.88 5.58
N ILE A 11 -8.89 -54.11 4.68
CA ILE A 11 -8.89 -55.21 3.71
C ILE A 11 -7.83 -54.90 2.64
N THR A 12 -6.90 -55.83 2.43
CA THR A 12 -5.83 -55.73 1.42
C THR A 12 -5.67 -57.09 0.73
N LEU A 13 -5.28 -57.10 -0.55
CA LEU A 13 -5.16 -58.34 -1.36
C LEU A 13 -4.32 -59.43 -0.66
N VAL A 14 -3.13 -59.08 -0.15
CA VAL A 14 -2.24 -60.02 0.55
C VAL A 14 -2.82 -60.60 1.85
N ARG A 15 -3.81 -59.94 2.46
CA ARG A 15 -4.48 -60.45 3.67
C ARG A 15 -5.63 -61.40 3.32
N GLU A 16 -6.29 -61.15 2.19
CA GLU A 16 -7.38 -61.99 1.69
C GLU A 16 -6.88 -63.38 1.26
N GLU A 17 -5.59 -63.53 0.94
CA GLU A 17 -4.98 -64.84 0.61
C GLU A 17 -4.87 -65.81 1.80
N VAL A 18 -4.95 -65.30 3.05
CA VAL A 18 -4.71 -66.09 4.27
C VAL A 18 -5.87 -66.08 5.27
N ILE A 19 -6.80 -65.13 5.16
CA ILE A 19 -7.99 -65.00 6.01
C ILE A 19 -9.19 -64.46 5.21
N ASP A 20 -10.40 -64.88 5.60
CA ASP A 20 -11.65 -64.38 5.01
C ASP A 20 -12.15 -63.12 5.73
N PHE A 21 -12.73 -62.18 4.96
CA PHE A 21 -13.35 -60.95 5.47
C PHE A 21 -14.86 -60.92 5.19
N SER A 22 -15.62 -60.29 6.08
CA SER A 22 -17.02 -59.92 5.81
C SER A 22 -17.11 -58.68 4.91
N LYS A 23 -18.32 -58.31 4.49
CA LYS A 23 -18.53 -57.04 3.76
C LYS A 23 -18.12 -55.85 4.64
N PRO A 24 -17.38 -54.87 4.09
CA PRO A 24 -16.93 -53.72 4.86
C PRO A 24 -18.11 -52.94 5.43
N PHE A 25 -18.06 -52.63 6.73
CA PHE A 25 -19.13 -51.89 7.41
C PHE A 25 -18.95 -50.36 7.35
N MET A 26 -17.76 -49.88 6.99
CA MET A 26 -17.41 -48.47 6.90
C MET A 26 -16.42 -48.24 5.75
N SER A 27 -16.65 -47.18 4.96
CA SER A 27 -15.72 -46.72 3.92
C SER A 27 -14.84 -45.61 4.48
N LEU A 28 -13.52 -45.83 4.50
CA LEU A 28 -12.51 -44.87 4.93
C LEU A 28 -11.42 -44.77 3.85
N GLY A 29 -10.84 -43.58 3.71
CA GLY A 29 -9.69 -43.33 2.84
C GLY A 29 -8.51 -42.75 3.62
N ILE A 30 -7.35 -42.67 2.97
CA ILE A 30 -6.16 -42.01 3.53
C ILE A 30 -6.43 -40.50 3.56
N SER A 31 -6.23 -39.87 4.72
CA SER A 31 -6.33 -38.42 4.88
C SER A 31 -5.08 -37.88 5.59
N ILE A 32 -4.70 -36.65 5.25
CA ILE A 32 -3.56 -35.95 5.87
C ILE A 32 -4.10 -34.98 6.91
N MET A 33 -3.73 -35.21 8.17
CA MET A 33 -4.05 -34.30 9.26
C MET A 33 -2.91 -33.29 9.44
N ILE A 34 -3.20 -32.00 9.25
CA ILE A 34 -2.26 -30.91 9.53
C ILE A 34 -2.70 -30.12 10.75
N LYS A 35 -1.72 -29.61 11.51
CA LYS A 35 -1.99 -28.67 12.61
C LYS A 35 -2.66 -27.43 12.04
N LYS A 36 -3.68 -26.92 12.73
CA LYS A 36 -4.33 -25.65 12.38
C LYS A 36 -3.26 -24.56 12.25
N PRO A 37 -3.16 -23.86 11.09
CA PRO A 37 -2.18 -22.80 10.93
C PRO A 37 -2.47 -21.69 11.95
N GLN A 38 -1.43 -21.22 12.63
CA GLN A 38 -1.56 -20.04 13.46
C GLN A 38 -1.71 -18.84 12.53
N LYS A 39 -2.88 -18.22 12.54
CA LYS A 39 -3.10 -16.96 11.84
C LYS A 39 -2.24 -15.91 12.52
N SER A 40 -1.22 -15.40 11.83
CA SER A 40 -0.50 -14.21 12.28
C SER A 40 -1.50 -13.06 12.38
N LYS A 41 -1.51 -12.36 13.52
CA LYS A 41 -2.31 -11.15 13.66
C LYS A 41 -1.79 -10.12 12.64
N PRO A 42 -2.67 -9.39 11.93
CA PRO A 42 -2.23 -8.33 11.03
C PRO A 42 -1.38 -7.33 11.84
N GLY A 43 -0.23 -6.96 11.30
CA GLY A 43 0.67 -6.02 11.94
C GLY A 43 0.05 -4.63 12.06
N VAL A 44 0.62 -3.75 12.89
CA VAL A 44 0.16 -2.36 13.06
C VAL A 44 0.21 -1.54 11.75
N PHE A 45 0.99 -2.01 10.76
CA PHE A 45 1.11 -1.42 9.44
C PHE A 45 0.23 -2.08 8.38
N SER A 46 -0.77 -2.89 8.77
CA SER A 46 -1.62 -3.58 7.79
C SER A 46 -2.44 -2.63 6.90
N PHE A 47 -2.55 -1.36 7.29
CA PHE A 47 -3.12 -0.31 6.44
C PHE A 47 -2.23 0.05 5.24
N LEU A 48 -0.94 -0.28 5.26
CA LEU A 48 0.02 -0.10 4.16
C LEU A 48 0.07 -1.33 3.24
N ASP A 49 -0.34 -2.51 3.72
CA ASP A 49 -0.40 -3.76 2.96
C ASP A 49 -1.14 -3.72 1.61
N PRO A 50 -2.23 -2.93 1.42
CA PRO A 50 -2.90 -2.89 0.11
C PRO A 50 -2.05 -2.24 -0.99
N LEU A 51 -0.97 -1.54 -0.64
CA LEU A 51 -0.07 -0.88 -1.58
C LEU A 51 1.34 -1.48 -1.47
N ALA A 52 1.90 -1.88 -2.62
CA ALA A 52 3.22 -2.50 -2.66
C ALA A 52 4.32 -1.53 -2.18
N TYR A 53 5.38 -2.07 -1.57
CA TYR A 53 6.50 -1.29 -1.02
C TYR A 53 7.19 -0.44 -2.10
N GLU A 54 7.24 -0.95 -3.33
CA GLU A 54 7.76 -0.28 -4.51
C GLU A 54 7.01 1.03 -4.79
N ILE A 55 5.69 1.04 -4.61
CA ILE A 55 4.87 2.24 -4.85
C ILE A 55 5.13 3.27 -3.75
N TRP A 56 5.28 2.83 -2.49
CA TRP A 56 5.68 3.73 -1.40
C TRP A 56 7.01 4.42 -1.67
N MET A 57 7.99 3.67 -2.16
CA MET A 57 9.28 4.24 -2.58
C MET A 57 9.10 5.23 -3.73
N CYS A 58 8.30 4.91 -4.74
CA CYS A 58 7.99 5.81 -5.85
C CYS A 58 7.32 7.11 -5.38
N ILE A 59 6.38 7.06 -4.41
CA ILE A 59 5.73 8.25 -3.85
C ILE A 59 6.77 9.16 -3.19
N VAL A 60 7.66 8.61 -2.37
CA VAL A 60 8.72 9.38 -1.71
C VAL A 60 9.68 10.01 -2.73
N PHE A 61 10.11 9.26 -3.74
CA PHE A 61 10.97 9.79 -4.80
C PHE A 61 10.29 10.86 -5.64
N ALA A 62 9.02 10.67 -6.00
CA ALA A 62 8.25 11.65 -6.76
C ALA A 62 8.08 12.95 -5.95
N TYR A 63 7.78 12.87 -4.65
CA TYR A 63 7.67 14.02 -3.77
C TYR A 63 8.97 14.84 -3.71
N ILE A 64 10.11 14.17 -3.54
CA ILE A 64 11.43 14.83 -3.56
C ILE A 64 11.70 15.44 -4.94
N GLY A 65 11.42 14.71 -6.02
CA GLY A 65 11.63 15.18 -7.39
C GLY A 65 10.81 16.43 -7.71
N VAL A 66 9.53 16.45 -7.37
CA VAL A 66 8.64 17.60 -7.55
C VAL A 66 9.13 18.80 -6.73
N SER A 67 9.55 18.58 -5.48
CA SER A 67 10.14 19.62 -4.63
C SER A 67 11.40 20.24 -5.27
N VAL A 68 12.31 19.42 -5.79
CA VAL A 68 13.54 19.90 -6.45
C VAL A 68 13.23 20.63 -7.75
N VAL A 69 12.31 20.14 -8.57
CA VAL A 69 11.90 20.81 -9.83
C VAL A 69 11.29 22.17 -9.53
N LEU A 70 10.39 22.25 -8.54
CA LEU A 70 9.79 23.51 -8.11
C LEU A 70 10.85 24.48 -7.55
N PHE A 71 11.79 23.99 -6.75
CA PHE A 71 12.91 24.79 -6.25
C PHE A 71 13.76 25.36 -7.40
N LEU A 72 14.11 24.55 -8.40
CA LEU A 72 14.85 25.01 -9.57
C LEU A 72 14.06 26.02 -10.39
N VAL A 73 12.77 25.77 -10.65
CA VAL A 73 11.90 26.71 -11.37
C VAL A 73 11.79 28.04 -10.61
N SER A 74 11.62 28.03 -9.28
CA SER A 74 11.62 29.26 -8.48
C SER A 74 12.95 30.01 -8.53
N ARG A 75 14.08 29.29 -8.62
CA ARG A 75 15.41 29.90 -8.68
C ARG A 75 15.77 30.42 -10.07
N PHE A 76 15.24 29.79 -11.12
CA PHE A 76 15.35 30.15 -12.53
C PHE A 76 14.18 31.00 -13.05
N SER A 77 13.24 31.36 -12.18
CA SER A 77 12.28 32.45 -12.35
C SER A 77 12.72 33.73 -11.61
N PRO A 78 13.92 34.29 -11.87
CA PRO A 78 14.23 35.66 -11.46
C PRO A 78 13.47 36.70 -12.32
N TYR A 79 12.51 36.28 -13.17
CA TYR A 79 11.67 37.18 -13.94
C TYR A 79 10.50 37.78 -13.14
N GLU A 80 10.13 37.19 -12.00
CA GLU A 80 9.18 37.85 -11.08
C GLU A 80 9.86 38.91 -10.20
N TRP A 81 11.17 38.81 -9.97
CA TRP A 81 11.91 39.82 -9.19
C TRP A 81 12.24 41.11 -9.98
N HIS A 82 12.06 41.08 -11.31
CA HIS A 82 12.43 42.19 -12.20
C HIS A 82 11.25 42.79 -12.99
N LEU A 83 10.02 42.41 -12.64
CA LEU A 83 8.79 42.99 -13.22
C LEU A 83 8.09 43.97 -12.28
N ASP A 84 8.74 44.35 -11.17
CA ASP A 84 8.25 45.38 -10.24
C ASP A 84 9.01 46.73 -10.36
N GLU A 85 9.98 46.84 -11.28
CA GLU A 85 10.73 48.10 -11.51
C GLU A 85 10.27 48.86 -12.77
N THR A 86 9.15 48.50 -13.43
CA THR A 86 8.73 49.21 -14.66
C THR A 86 7.24 49.52 -14.80
N ASP A 87 6.47 49.55 -13.71
CA ASP A 87 5.15 50.21 -13.73
C ASP A 87 5.06 51.27 -12.62
N GLU A 88 5.95 52.27 -12.71
CA GLU A 88 5.70 53.62 -12.19
C GLU A 88 4.49 54.24 -12.90
N ALA A 89 3.26 53.88 -12.51
CA ALA A 89 2.07 54.75 -12.56
C ALA A 89 0.79 54.03 -12.11
N LYS A 90 0.58 53.81 -10.80
CA LYS A 90 -0.79 53.73 -10.27
C LYS A 90 -0.91 54.01 -8.77
N ASP A 91 -1.55 55.15 -8.50
CA ASP A 91 -2.43 55.53 -7.39
C ASP A 91 -1.98 55.33 -5.91
N PRO A 92 -1.85 56.40 -5.09
CA PRO A 92 -1.36 56.33 -3.69
C PRO A 92 -2.29 55.69 -2.64
N GLN A 93 -3.38 55.01 -3.01
CA GLN A 93 -4.46 54.65 -2.06
C GLN A 93 -4.81 53.16 -1.95
N THR A 94 -4.01 52.25 -2.50
CA THR A 94 -4.22 50.81 -2.30
C THR A 94 -3.02 50.23 -1.55
N PRO A 95 -3.20 49.49 -0.44
CA PRO A 95 -2.07 48.81 0.19
C PRO A 95 -1.41 47.92 -0.87
N PRO A 96 -0.08 47.93 -0.98
CA PRO A 96 0.62 47.13 -1.99
C PRO A 96 0.25 45.67 -1.75
N ASP A 97 -0.40 45.04 -2.73
CA ASP A 97 -0.58 43.60 -2.76
C ASP A 97 0.83 42.99 -2.66
N PRO A 98 1.11 42.12 -1.66
CA PRO A 98 2.46 41.60 -1.47
C PRO A 98 2.85 40.76 -2.70
N PRO A 99 3.99 41.05 -3.33
CA PRO A 99 4.42 40.27 -4.47
C PRO A 99 4.87 38.89 -3.94
N ASN A 100 4.27 37.86 -4.52
CA ASN A 100 4.68 36.46 -4.46
C ASN A 100 4.14 35.60 -3.29
N ASP A 101 2.91 35.11 -3.43
CA ASP A 101 2.35 34.02 -2.61
C ASP A 101 2.92 32.62 -2.95
N PHE A 102 3.85 32.48 -3.91
CA PHE A 102 4.47 31.20 -4.29
C PHE A 102 5.89 31.02 -3.73
N GLY A 103 6.06 31.23 -2.43
CA GLY A 103 7.27 30.77 -1.72
C GLY A 103 7.40 29.24 -1.75
N ILE A 104 8.65 28.71 -1.69
CA ILE A 104 8.99 27.27 -1.70
C ILE A 104 8.12 26.43 -0.75
N PHE A 105 7.72 27.00 0.39
CA PHE A 105 6.86 26.34 1.37
C PHE A 105 5.41 26.21 0.90
N ASN A 106 4.90 27.16 0.12
CA ASN A 106 3.53 27.13 -0.39
C ASN A 106 3.38 26.15 -1.55
N SER A 107 4.41 26.00 -2.39
CA SER A 107 4.41 24.99 -3.46
C SER A 107 4.54 23.55 -2.91
N LEU A 108 5.32 23.36 -1.84
CA LEU A 108 5.38 22.09 -1.09
C LEU A 108 4.05 21.76 -0.42
N TRP A 109 3.42 22.76 0.20
CA TRP A 109 2.09 22.63 0.81
C TRP A 109 1.00 22.34 -0.23
N PHE A 110 1.06 22.98 -1.41
CA PHE A 110 0.18 22.71 -2.54
C PHE A 110 0.34 21.28 -3.09
N SER A 111 1.58 20.83 -3.32
CA SER A 111 1.84 19.46 -3.79
C SER A 111 1.36 18.41 -2.78
N LEU A 112 1.48 18.70 -1.47
CA LEU A 112 1.02 17.82 -0.41
C LEU A 112 -0.51 17.82 -0.29
N GLY A 113 -1.16 18.98 -0.37
CA GLY A 113 -2.62 19.11 -0.37
C GLY A 113 -3.30 18.46 -1.59
N ALA A 114 -2.73 18.66 -2.79
CA ALA A 114 -3.19 18.02 -4.01
C ALA A 114 -3.07 16.48 -3.95
N PHE A 115 -2.00 15.96 -3.34
CA PHE A 115 -1.81 14.52 -3.15
C PHE A 115 -2.80 13.94 -2.13
N MET A 116 -3.10 14.68 -1.06
CA MET A 116 -4.05 14.25 -0.01
C MET A 116 -5.52 14.51 -0.37
N GLN A 117 -5.82 15.04 -1.57
CA GLN A 117 -7.17 15.46 -2.00
C GLN A 117 -7.88 16.41 -1.03
N GLN A 118 -7.12 17.09 -0.17
CA GLN A 118 -7.62 18.18 0.66
C GLN A 118 -7.34 19.45 -0.13
N GLY A 119 -8.39 20.03 -0.72
CA GLY A 119 -8.28 21.20 -1.59
C GLY A 119 -7.43 22.30 -0.94
N CYS A 120 -6.50 22.86 -1.71
CA CYS A 120 -5.75 24.05 -1.32
C CYS A 120 -6.58 25.30 -1.68
N ASP A 121 -6.67 26.24 -0.75
CA ASP A 121 -7.40 27.51 -0.92
C ASP A 121 -6.74 28.50 -1.90
N ILE A 122 -5.58 28.18 -2.46
CA ILE A 122 -4.83 29.01 -3.40
C ILE A 122 -4.93 28.38 -4.79
N SER A 123 -5.80 28.97 -5.61
CA SER A 123 -5.87 28.75 -7.05
C SER A 123 -4.90 29.68 -7.78
N PRO A 124 -4.37 29.27 -8.94
CA PRO A 124 -3.56 30.15 -9.81
C PRO A 124 -4.35 31.39 -10.27
#